data_AF-A0A1J3GEK0-F1
#
_entry.id   AF-A0A1J3GEK0-F1
#
_cell.length_a   1.000
_cell.length_b   1.000
_cell.length_c   1.000
_cell.angle_alpha   90.00
_cell.angle_beta   90.00
_cell.angle_gamma   90.00
#
_symmetry.space_group_name_H-M   'P 1'
#
loop_
_entity.id
_entity.type
_entity.pdbx_description
1 polymer ?
#
loop_
_entity_poly.entity_id
_entity_poly.type
_entity_poly.pdbx_seq_one_letter_code
_entity_poly.pdbx_strand_id
1 'polypeptide(L)'
;FQSSAAAYVSSETAKVEALLPSPLSHERPNFFGDVVAPTKAIRKRLFRYGLVTTEGYARTNSMLILQDTAQIIDWFSGLVRRWVIWYGGCSNFDEIKGLIDNQVRKSCIRTLASKYRIHEDEIEKRLDVELSTIPSAEDIEQEIQHEKLDSPAFDKDEHLSYGISNSGLCLLSLARIVSESRSCNCFVIGCSMAAPAVYTLHAMERQKFPGWKTGFSVCIHPSLNGRRIGLCKQHLKDLYIGHISLQAIDFGGWR
;
A
#
# COMPACT_ATOMS: atom_id res chain seq x y z
N PHE A 1 -50.40 6.85 19.72
CA PHE A 1 -49.36 6.79 18.68
C PHE A 1 -47.97 6.57 19.28
N GLN A 2 -47.43 7.47 20.09
CA GLN A 2 -46.08 7.33 20.67
C GLN A 2 -45.90 6.05 21.51
N SER A 3 -46.88 5.68 22.32
CA SER A 3 -46.86 4.43 23.11
C SER A 3 -46.87 3.18 22.23
N SER A 4 -47.70 3.17 21.19
CA SER A 4 -47.78 2.08 20.21
C SER A 4 -46.50 1.95 19.38
N ALA A 5 -45.87 3.07 19.02
CA ALA A 5 -44.60 3.10 18.31
C ALA A 5 -43.45 2.56 19.19
N ALA A 6 -43.39 2.95 20.46
CA ALA A 6 -42.40 2.44 21.40
C ALA A 6 -42.54 0.92 21.62
N ALA A 7 -43.78 0.43 21.76
CA ALA A 7 -44.06 -1.00 21.88
C ALA A 7 -43.65 -1.78 20.62
N TYR A 8 -43.91 -1.22 19.43
CA TYR A 8 -43.51 -1.81 18.17
C TYR A 8 -41.98 -1.88 18.03
N VAL A 9 -41.27 -0.77 18.30
CA VAL A 9 -39.80 -0.73 18.27
C VAL A 9 -39.21 -1.75 19.24
N SER A 10 -39.71 -1.80 20.47
CA SER A 10 -39.21 -2.75 21.47
C SER A 10 -39.45 -4.21 21.07
N SER A 11 -40.59 -4.51 20.44
CA SER A 11 -40.91 -5.85 19.93
C SER A 11 -40.00 -6.27 18.76
N GLU A 12 -39.78 -5.38 17.80
CA GLU A 12 -38.91 -5.67 16.66
C GLU A 12 -37.44 -5.79 17.08
N THR A 13 -36.96 -4.94 18.00
CA THR A 13 -35.61 -5.05 18.56
C THR A 13 -35.39 -6.39 19.25
N ALA A 14 -36.34 -6.85 20.07
CA ALA A 14 -36.25 -8.15 20.74
C ALA A 14 -36.25 -9.33 19.77
N LYS A 15 -37.00 -9.25 18.66
CA LYS A 15 -36.98 -10.28 17.60
C LYS A 15 -35.64 -10.32 16.87
N VAL A 16 -35.06 -9.16 16.56
CA VAL A 16 -33.74 -9.09 15.93
C VAL A 16 -32.68 -9.63 16.89
N GLU A 17 -32.74 -9.28 18.17
CA GLU A 17 -31.80 -9.77 19.19
C GLU A 17 -31.91 -11.29 19.40
N ALA A 18 -33.11 -11.86 19.32
CA ALA A 18 -33.32 -13.31 19.35
C ALA A 18 -32.82 -14.05 18.10
N LEU A 19 -32.70 -13.35 16.96
CA LEU A 19 -32.12 -13.88 15.72
C LEU A 19 -30.59 -13.72 15.67
N LEU A 20 -30.03 -12.84 16.51
CA LEU A 20 -28.59 -12.79 16.68
C LEU A 20 -28.16 -14.08 17.38
N PRO A 21 -27.14 -14.80 16.85
CA PRO A 21 -26.58 -15.91 17.58
C PRO A 21 -26.17 -15.42 18.97
N SER A 22 -26.61 -16.14 20.01
CA SER A 22 -26.23 -15.91 21.40
C SER A 22 -24.74 -15.60 21.47
N PRO A 23 -24.25 -14.71 22.36
CA PRO A 23 -22.83 -14.58 22.61
C PRO A 23 -22.36 -15.89 23.23
N LEU A 24 -22.13 -16.89 22.37
CA LEU A 24 -21.16 -17.94 22.58
C LEU A 24 -19.95 -17.20 23.15
N SER A 25 -19.45 -17.72 24.26
CA SER A 25 -18.16 -17.36 24.84
C SER A 25 -17.20 -16.92 23.74
N HIS A 26 -16.34 -15.94 24.04
CA HIS A 26 -15.24 -15.52 23.19
C HIS A 26 -14.21 -16.63 22.88
N GLU A 27 -14.62 -17.90 22.73
CA GLU A 27 -13.95 -18.84 21.87
C GLU A 27 -14.11 -18.33 20.44
N ARG A 28 -13.20 -17.41 20.09
CA ARG A 28 -12.79 -17.18 18.71
C ARG A 28 -12.71 -18.57 18.06
N PRO A 29 -13.31 -18.79 16.87
CA PRO A 29 -13.06 -20.03 16.16
C PRO A 29 -11.54 -20.18 16.06
N ASN A 30 -10.99 -21.15 16.78
CA ASN A 30 -9.59 -21.51 16.68
C ASN A 30 -9.43 -22.07 15.27
N PHE A 31 -9.04 -21.19 14.33
CA PHE A 31 -8.51 -21.62 13.05
C PHE A 31 -7.21 -22.36 13.37
N PHE A 32 -7.31 -23.67 13.57
CA PHE A 32 -6.17 -24.57 13.65
C PHE A 32 -5.60 -24.72 12.23
N GLY A 33 -4.83 -23.72 11.83
CA GLY A 33 -4.05 -23.69 10.61
C GLY A 33 -3.09 -22.53 10.68
N ASP A 34 -1.80 -22.80 10.57
CA ASP A 34 -0.79 -21.76 10.48
C ASP A 34 -1.15 -20.81 9.35
N VAL A 35 -1.31 -19.52 9.66
CA VAL A 35 -1.53 -18.50 8.64
C VAL A 35 -0.19 -18.28 7.94
N VAL A 36 -0.11 -18.66 6.67
CA VAL A 36 1.12 -18.58 5.86
C VAL A 36 0.96 -17.49 4.80
N ALA A 37 1.94 -16.59 4.72
CA ALA A 37 2.01 -15.57 3.69
C ALA A 37 2.30 -16.18 2.31
N PRO A 38 1.65 -15.70 1.22
CA PRO A 38 1.75 -16.28 -0.12
C PRO A 38 3.03 -15.84 -0.86
N THR A 39 4.21 -16.26 -0.38
CA THR A 39 5.52 -15.80 -0.88
C THR A 39 5.73 -16.06 -2.37
N LYS A 40 5.23 -17.18 -2.90
CA LYS A 40 5.24 -17.47 -4.35
C LYS A 40 4.46 -16.44 -5.17
N ALA A 41 3.31 -15.97 -4.66
CA ALA A 41 2.53 -14.93 -5.33
C ALA A 41 3.24 -13.58 -5.24
N ILE A 42 3.80 -13.25 -4.07
CA ILE A 42 4.57 -12.02 -3.85
C ILE A 42 5.74 -11.92 -4.83
N ARG A 43 6.59 -12.95 -4.92
CA ARG A 43 7.74 -12.98 -5.85
C ARG A 43 7.34 -12.75 -7.32
N LYS A 44 6.23 -13.37 -7.76
CA LYS A 44 5.69 -13.15 -9.11
C LYS A 44 5.29 -11.69 -9.36
N ARG A 45 4.76 -11.01 -8.34
CA ARG A 45 4.40 -9.58 -8.45
C ARG A 45 5.62 -8.68 -8.41
N LEU A 46 6.59 -8.96 -7.56
CA LEU A 46 7.86 -8.22 -7.56
C LEU A 46 8.52 -8.27 -8.94
N PHE A 47 8.52 -9.44 -9.59
CA PHE A 47 9.01 -9.57 -10.96
C PHE A 47 8.20 -8.71 -11.93
N ARG A 48 6.86 -8.81 -11.88
CA ARG A 48 5.99 -8.04 -12.78
C ARG A 48 6.14 -6.54 -12.63
N TYR A 49 6.29 -6.06 -11.39
CA TYR A 49 6.48 -4.64 -11.09
C TYR A 49 7.92 -4.16 -11.31
N GLY A 50 8.81 -5.04 -11.80
CA GLY A 50 10.17 -4.69 -12.19
C GLY A 50 11.13 -4.50 -11.01
N LEU A 51 10.83 -5.09 -9.85
CA LEU A 51 11.67 -5.00 -8.64
C LEU A 51 12.73 -6.11 -8.61
N VAL A 52 12.44 -7.24 -9.24
CA VAL A 52 13.37 -8.39 -9.29
C VAL A 52 13.52 -8.95 -10.70
N THR A 53 14.63 -9.63 -10.94
CA THR A 53 14.88 -10.42 -12.16
C THR A 53 14.11 -11.74 -12.13
N THR A 54 14.17 -12.49 -13.23
CA THR A 54 13.60 -13.84 -13.34
C THR A 54 14.18 -14.81 -12.30
N GLU A 55 15.43 -14.61 -11.93
CA GLU A 55 16.17 -15.38 -10.92
C GLU A 55 15.88 -14.90 -9.48
N GLY A 56 15.16 -13.78 -9.32
CA GLY A 56 14.77 -13.24 -8.02
C GLY A 56 15.77 -12.27 -7.39
N TYR A 57 16.75 -11.77 -8.15
CA TYR A 57 17.66 -10.72 -7.67
C TYR A 57 17.02 -9.34 -7.79
N ALA A 58 17.26 -8.45 -6.83
CA ALA A 58 16.81 -7.06 -6.91
C ALA A 58 17.30 -6.38 -8.20
N ARG A 59 16.53 -5.44 -8.75
CA ARG A 59 16.93 -4.66 -9.92
C ARG A 59 16.42 -3.23 -9.81
N THR A 60 16.98 -2.35 -10.63
CA THR A 60 16.50 -0.97 -10.81
C THR A 60 15.07 -0.96 -11.36
N ASN A 61 14.19 -0.17 -10.72
CA ASN A 61 12.87 0.12 -11.25
C ASN A 61 12.91 1.40 -12.10
N SER A 62 12.98 1.22 -13.42
CA SER A 62 13.09 2.34 -14.37
C SER A 62 11.85 3.23 -14.43
N MET A 63 10.68 2.79 -13.95
CA MET A 63 9.45 3.60 -13.96
C MET A 63 9.45 4.68 -12.87
N LEU A 64 10.21 4.46 -11.80
CA LEU A 64 10.30 5.38 -10.66
C LEU A 64 11.48 6.35 -10.78
N ILE A 65 12.48 6.07 -11.63
CA ILE A 65 13.77 6.79 -11.68
C ILE A 65 13.64 8.31 -11.88
N LEU A 66 12.58 8.75 -12.57
CA LEU A 66 12.33 10.16 -12.87
C LEU A 66 11.62 10.91 -11.73
N GLN A 67 11.11 10.21 -10.71
CA GLN A 67 10.48 10.83 -9.54
C GLN A 67 11.50 11.39 -8.56
N ASP A 68 11.07 12.23 -7.63
CA ASP A 68 11.93 12.76 -6.57
C ASP A 68 12.40 11.62 -5.64
N THR A 69 13.57 11.75 -5.02
CA THR A 69 14.14 10.72 -4.14
C THR A 69 13.21 10.33 -3.00
N ALA A 70 12.60 11.32 -2.34
CA ALA A 70 11.59 11.06 -1.32
C ALA A 70 10.39 10.26 -1.86
N GLN A 71 9.91 10.57 -3.07
CA GLN A 71 8.78 9.87 -3.70
C GLN A 71 9.15 8.41 -4.06
N ILE A 72 10.38 8.17 -4.51
CA ILE A 72 10.88 6.82 -4.76
C ILE A 72 10.88 6.03 -3.44
N ILE A 73 11.44 6.61 -2.38
CA ILE A 73 11.53 5.97 -1.07
C ILE A 73 10.13 5.72 -0.48
N ASP A 74 9.22 6.70 -0.54
CA ASP A 74 7.83 6.59 -0.08
C ASP A 74 7.12 5.41 -0.77
N TRP A 75 7.36 5.20 -2.07
CA TRP A 75 6.78 4.09 -2.83
C TRP A 75 7.24 2.73 -2.29
N PHE A 76 8.54 2.56 -2.06
CA PHE A 76 9.09 1.31 -1.49
C PHE A 76 8.67 1.12 -0.03
N SER A 77 8.68 2.18 0.79
CA SER A 77 8.23 2.16 2.19
C SER A 77 6.77 1.72 2.29
N GLY A 78 5.91 2.24 1.42
CA GLY A 78 4.52 1.82 1.34
C GLY A 78 4.36 0.32 1.11
N LEU A 79 5.18 -0.31 0.26
CA LEU A 79 5.10 -1.75 0.04
C LEU A 79 5.42 -2.54 1.32
N VAL A 80 6.50 -2.16 2.00
CA VAL A 80 6.96 -2.81 3.23
C VAL A 80 5.94 -2.68 4.34
N ARG A 81 5.43 -1.45 4.59
CA ARG A 81 4.40 -1.20 5.61
C ARG A 81 3.19 -2.11 5.45
N ARG A 82 2.70 -2.30 4.22
CA ARG A 82 1.58 -3.21 3.94
C ARG A 82 1.90 -4.65 4.30
N TRP A 83 3.09 -5.13 3.99
CA TRP A 83 3.49 -6.50 4.32
C TRP A 83 3.65 -6.71 5.83
N VAL A 84 4.18 -5.73 6.56
CA VAL A 84 4.26 -5.78 8.03
C VAL A 84 2.87 -5.92 8.63
N ILE A 85 1.94 -5.04 8.23
CA ILE A 85 0.56 -5.04 8.72
C ILE A 85 -0.16 -6.37 8.38
N TRP A 86 0.01 -6.89 7.17
CA TRP A 86 -0.75 -8.06 6.72
C TRP A 86 -0.13 -9.40 7.14
N TYR A 87 1.19 -9.46 7.28
CA TYR A 87 1.92 -10.72 7.45
C TYR A 87 2.74 -10.81 8.73
N GLY A 88 2.78 -9.77 9.56
CA GLY A 88 3.53 -9.78 10.82
C GLY A 88 3.16 -10.93 11.78
N GLY A 89 1.93 -11.44 11.69
CA GLY A 89 1.47 -12.61 12.45
C GLY A 89 1.58 -13.96 11.73
N CYS A 90 2.16 -14.04 10.54
CA CYS A 90 2.28 -15.29 9.79
C CYS A 90 3.45 -16.15 10.26
N SER A 91 3.32 -17.48 10.20
CA SER A 91 4.37 -18.39 10.63
C SER A 91 5.66 -18.30 9.80
N ASN A 92 5.54 -17.91 8.53
CA ASN A 92 6.67 -17.70 7.62
C ASN A 92 7.05 -16.22 7.47
N PHE A 93 6.79 -15.38 8.47
CA PHE A 93 7.11 -13.95 8.38
C PHE A 93 8.61 -13.68 8.16
N ASP A 94 9.50 -14.55 8.62
CA ASP A 94 10.94 -14.44 8.35
C ASP A 94 11.27 -14.54 6.85
N GLU A 95 10.48 -15.27 6.06
CA GLU A 95 10.62 -15.24 4.60
C GLU A 95 10.25 -13.86 4.03
N ILE A 96 9.24 -13.18 4.62
CA ILE A 96 8.82 -11.84 4.22
C ILE A 96 9.89 -10.81 4.57
N LYS A 97 10.48 -10.89 5.77
CA LYS A 97 11.66 -10.10 6.16
C LYS A 97 12.80 -10.25 5.15
N GLY A 98 13.11 -11.49 4.78
CA GLY A 98 14.10 -11.78 3.74
C GLY A 98 13.78 -11.16 2.38
N LEU A 99 12.50 -11.07 1.98
CA LEU A 99 12.08 -10.37 0.77
C LEU A 99 12.22 -8.84 0.90
N ILE A 100 11.90 -8.28 2.06
CA ILE A 100 12.03 -6.84 2.33
C ILE A 100 13.49 -6.41 2.13
N ASP A 101 14.42 -7.07 2.81
CA ASP A 101 15.83 -6.67 2.78
C ASP A 101 16.50 -6.98 1.43
N ASN A 102 16.33 -8.21 0.93
CA ASN A 102 17.09 -8.66 -0.23
C ASN A 102 16.49 -8.22 -1.58
N GLN A 103 15.19 -7.89 -1.61
CA GLN A 103 14.51 -7.53 -2.85
C GLN A 103 14.04 -6.08 -2.82
N VAL A 104 13.23 -5.69 -1.84
CA VAL A 104 12.59 -4.37 -1.81
C VAL A 104 13.62 -3.26 -1.51
N ARG A 105 14.36 -3.35 -0.40
CA ARG A 105 15.38 -2.37 -0.01
C ARG A 105 16.49 -2.26 -1.06
N LYS A 106 17.07 -3.39 -1.49
CA LYS A 106 18.09 -3.42 -2.56
C LYS A 106 17.58 -2.86 -3.90
N SER A 107 16.32 -3.10 -4.26
CA SER A 107 15.73 -2.51 -5.49
C SER A 107 15.59 -0.98 -5.37
N CYS A 108 15.23 -0.47 -4.19
CA CYS A 108 15.22 0.97 -3.91
C CYS A 108 16.63 1.58 -4.10
N ILE A 109 17.64 1.01 -3.43
CA ILE A 109 19.04 1.45 -3.52
C ILE A 109 19.52 1.44 -4.96
N ARG A 110 19.29 0.34 -5.71
CA ARG A 110 19.63 0.24 -7.15
C ARG A 110 18.92 1.26 -8.02
N THR A 111 17.70 1.63 -7.66
CA THR A 111 16.93 2.66 -8.36
C THR A 111 17.55 4.03 -8.15
N LEU A 112 17.91 4.35 -6.90
CA LEU A 112 18.56 5.61 -6.55
C LEU A 112 20.00 5.70 -7.07
N ALA A 113 20.77 4.62 -7.01
CA ALA A 113 22.10 4.50 -7.59
C ALA A 113 22.08 4.80 -9.10
N SER A 114 21.12 4.20 -9.82
CA SER A 114 20.92 4.48 -11.24
C SER A 114 20.48 5.92 -11.51
N LYS A 115 19.57 6.47 -10.68
CA LYS A 115 19.11 7.87 -10.80
C LYS A 115 20.26 8.86 -10.69
N TYR A 116 21.12 8.68 -9.69
CA TYR A 116 22.24 9.58 -9.42
C TYR A 116 23.52 9.21 -10.18
N ARG A 117 23.55 8.06 -10.84
CA ARG A 117 24.72 7.49 -11.53
C ARG A 117 25.92 7.31 -10.60
N ILE A 118 25.66 6.82 -9.39
CA ILE A 118 26.68 6.52 -8.36
C ILE A 118 26.55 5.08 -7.87
N HIS A 119 27.53 4.60 -7.10
CA HIS A 119 27.55 3.22 -6.60
C HIS A 119 26.53 3.00 -5.48
N GLU A 120 26.05 1.76 -5.32
CA GLU A 120 25.06 1.38 -4.29
C GLU A 120 25.54 1.75 -2.87
N ASP A 121 26.79 1.43 -2.53
CA ASP A 121 27.37 1.74 -1.20
C ASP A 121 27.41 3.25 -0.89
N GLU A 122 27.50 4.10 -1.92
CA GLU A 122 27.51 5.55 -1.74
C GLU A 122 26.10 6.10 -1.51
N ILE A 123 25.09 5.49 -2.13
CA ILE A 123 23.68 5.77 -1.86
C ILE A 123 23.32 5.41 -0.42
N GLU A 124 23.71 4.22 0.03
CA GLU A 124 23.43 3.75 1.39
C GLU A 124 24.00 4.72 2.43
N LYS A 125 25.23 5.21 2.23
CA LYS A 125 25.85 6.19 3.15
C LYS A 125 25.21 7.57 3.09
N ARG A 126 24.84 8.05 1.90
CA ARG A 126 24.31 9.41 1.72
C ARG A 126 22.86 9.54 2.15
N LEU A 127 22.08 8.48 1.97
CA LEU A 127 20.64 8.47 2.20
C LEU A 127 20.25 7.55 3.35
N ASP A 128 21.17 7.25 4.27
CA ASP A 128 20.94 6.34 5.40
C ASP A 128 19.68 6.73 6.20
N VAL A 129 19.56 8.02 6.50
CA VAL A 129 18.41 8.57 7.23
C VAL A 129 17.12 8.40 6.44
N GLU A 130 17.09 8.70 5.14
CA GLU A 130 15.88 8.52 4.35
C GLU A 130 15.56 7.04 4.09
N LEU A 131 16.57 6.18 3.91
CA LEU A 131 16.40 4.74 3.68
C LEU A 131 15.96 3.99 4.94
N SER A 132 16.21 4.54 6.13
CA SER A 132 15.67 3.99 7.39
C SER A 132 14.13 4.08 7.45
N THR A 133 13.50 4.95 6.65
CA THR A 133 12.02 5.03 6.56
C THR A 133 11.38 3.82 5.89
N ILE A 134 12.17 2.97 5.24
CA ILE A 134 11.75 1.64 4.77
C ILE A 134 12.15 0.67 5.88
N PRO A 135 11.22 0.17 6.72
CA PRO A 135 11.59 -0.64 7.88
C PRO A 135 12.45 -1.84 7.45
N SER A 136 13.58 -2.06 8.12
CA SER A 136 14.32 -3.31 8.00
C SER A 136 13.64 -4.43 8.77
N ALA A 137 14.04 -5.67 8.51
CA ALA A 137 13.60 -6.82 9.30
C ALA A 137 13.75 -6.61 10.82
N GLU A 138 14.86 -5.99 11.23
CA GLU A 138 15.21 -5.74 12.63
C GLU A 138 14.35 -4.62 13.25
N ASP A 139 14.10 -3.55 12.51
CA ASP A 139 13.23 -2.44 12.95
C ASP A 139 11.80 -2.94 13.20
N ILE A 140 11.31 -3.79 12.29
CA ILE A 140 9.97 -4.39 12.38
C ILE A 140 9.85 -5.28 13.63
N GLU A 141 10.90 -6.04 13.97
CA GLU A 141 10.89 -6.87 15.18
C GLU A 141 10.85 -6.04 16.46
N GLN A 142 11.60 -4.94 16.51
CA GLN A 142 11.63 -4.03 17.65
C GLN A 142 10.27 -3.33 17.82
N GLU A 143 9.66 -2.86 16.74
CA GLU A 143 8.33 -2.24 16.77
C GLU A 143 7.25 -3.24 17.24
N ILE A 144 7.22 -4.45 16.70
CA ILE A 144 6.27 -5.50 17.13
C ILE A 144 6.48 -5.90 18.60
N GLN A 145 7.72 -5.90 19.09
CA GLN A 145 8.03 -6.18 20.49
C GLN A 145 7.57 -5.04 21.42
N HIS A 146 7.75 -3.78 21.00
CA HIS A 146 7.33 -2.60 21.75
C HIS A 146 5.79 -2.47 21.80
N GLU A 147 5.09 -2.86 20.73
CA GLU A 147 3.61 -2.88 20.65
C GLU A 147 2.94 -4.01 21.45
N LYS A 148 3.68 -5.07 21.82
CA LYS A 148 3.17 -6.09 22.75
C LYS A 148 3.06 -5.57 24.20
N LEU A 149 3.71 -4.45 24.53
CA LEU A 149 3.74 -3.87 25.86
C LEU A 149 2.76 -2.70 26.03
N ASP A 150 2.43 -1.96 24.96
CA ASP A 150 1.47 -0.86 24.97
C ASP A 150 0.48 -0.96 23.79
N SER A 151 -0.82 -0.88 24.08
CA SER A 151 -1.90 -1.00 23.08
C SER A 151 -1.93 0.16 22.06
N PRO A 152 -2.59 -0.05 20.91
CA PRO A 152 -2.00 -0.28 19.59
C PRO A 152 -1.60 1.02 18.87
N ALA A 153 -0.36 1.10 18.36
CA ALA A 153 0.11 2.22 17.54
C ALA A 153 -0.01 1.98 16.03
N PHE A 154 -0.65 0.89 15.59
CA PHE A 154 -1.33 0.88 14.29
C PHE A 154 -2.76 1.35 14.49
N ASP A 155 -2.91 2.67 14.66
CA ASP A 155 -4.22 3.29 14.54
C ASP A 155 -4.85 2.81 13.23
N LYS A 156 -6.08 2.34 13.34
CA LYS A 156 -6.73 1.46 12.38
C LYS A 156 -6.69 2.10 11.00
N ASP A 157 -5.82 1.63 10.13
CA ASP A 157 -5.92 1.95 8.72
C ASP A 157 -7.12 1.17 8.15
N GLU A 158 -8.30 1.75 8.32
CA GLU A 158 -9.56 1.26 7.75
C GLU A 158 -9.45 1.12 6.22
N HIS A 159 -8.55 1.85 5.55
CA HIS A 159 -8.35 1.78 4.10
C HIS A 159 -7.39 0.66 3.66
N LEU A 160 -6.41 0.26 4.50
CA LEU A 160 -5.55 -0.91 4.25
C LEU A 160 -6.16 -2.23 4.74
N SER A 161 -7.13 -2.17 5.66
CA SER A 161 -7.78 -3.34 6.26
C SER A 161 -9.13 -3.69 5.62
N TYR A 162 -9.90 -2.72 5.12
CA TYR A 162 -11.09 -3.02 4.33
C TYR A 162 -10.71 -3.42 2.91
N GLY A 163 -11.24 -4.55 2.47
CA GLY A 163 -11.13 -5.10 1.12
C GLY A 163 -11.84 -4.26 0.05
N ILE A 164 -11.61 -2.95 0.02
CA ILE A 164 -11.89 -2.17 -1.18
C ILE A 164 -10.91 -2.67 -2.24
N SER A 165 -11.45 -3.17 -3.33
CA SER A 165 -10.70 -3.86 -4.39
C SER A 165 -9.57 -3.00 -5.00
N ASN A 166 -9.60 -1.68 -4.75
CA ASN A 166 -8.62 -0.70 -5.21
C ASN A 166 -7.53 -0.36 -4.17
N SER A 167 -7.54 -0.95 -2.98
CA SER A 167 -6.50 -0.73 -1.96
C SER A 167 -5.28 -1.61 -2.24
N GLY A 168 -4.18 -0.97 -2.63
CA GLY A 168 -2.91 -1.64 -2.91
C GLY A 168 -1.97 -0.69 -3.63
N LEU A 169 -0.67 -0.96 -3.53
CA LEU A 169 0.34 -0.10 -4.13
C LEU A 169 0.19 -0.12 -5.66
N CYS A 170 -0.05 1.06 -6.23
CA CYS A 170 -0.03 1.26 -7.68
C CYS A 170 1.35 1.77 -8.11
N LEU A 171 1.74 1.45 -9.34
CA LEU A 171 2.97 1.99 -9.92
C LEU A 171 2.61 3.23 -10.72
N LEU A 172 3.29 4.33 -10.43
CA LEU A 172 3.16 5.58 -11.16
C LEU A 172 4.49 5.87 -11.85
N SER A 173 4.47 6.27 -13.12
CA SER A 173 5.67 6.81 -13.79
C SER A 173 5.48 8.29 -14.06
N LEU A 174 6.54 9.08 -13.94
CA LEU A 174 6.46 10.49 -14.28
C LEU A 174 6.12 10.65 -15.78
N ALA A 175 5.02 11.34 -16.07
CA ALA A 175 4.58 11.60 -17.44
C ALA A 175 4.99 13.00 -17.90
N ARG A 176 4.87 13.99 -17.01
CA ARG A 176 5.14 15.40 -17.33
C ARG A 176 5.39 16.19 -16.05
N ILE A 177 6.35 17.11 -16.10
CA ILE A 177 6.51 18.17 -15.09
C ILE A 177 5.57 19.33 -15.43
N VAL A 178 4.87 19.85 -14.43
CA VAL A 178 3.92 20.95 -14.61
C VAL A 178 4.67 22.27 -14.72
N SER A 179 4.32 23.07 -15.71
CA SER A 179 4.90 24.39 -16.00
C SER A 179 3.81 25.45 -15.95
N GLU A 180 4.20 26.72 -15.83
CA GLU A 180 3.24 27.84 -15.83
C GLU A 180 2.34 27.85 -17.07
N SER A 181 2.89 27.51 -18.24
CA SER A 181 2.16 27.43 -19.51
C SER A 181 1.13 26.30 -19.58
N ARG A 182 1.23 25.30 -18.70
CA ARG A 182 0.34 24.13 -18.65
C ARG A 182 0.18 23.72 -17.19
N SER A 183 -0.53 24.56 -16.44
CA SER A 183 -0.84 24.32 -15.04
C SER A 183 -1.70 23.06 -14.87
N CYS A 184 -1.64 22.47 -13.69
CA CYS A 184 -2.40 21.28 -13.33
C CYS A 184 -2.66 21.33 -11.83
N ASN A 185 -3.90 21.05 -11.44
CA ASN A 185 -4.26 20.89 -10.03
C ASN A 185 -4.17 19.42 -9.65
N CYS A 186 -4.14 19.16 -8.35
CA CYS A 186 -4.26 17.82 -7.80
C CYS A 186 -5.64 17.24 -8.11
N PHE A 187 -5.71 15.97 -8.51
CA PHE A 187 -6.97 15.30 -8.86
C PHE A 187 -7.63 14.62 -7.67
N VAL A 188 -7.05 14.70 -6.49
CA VAL A 188 -7.73 14.22 -5.28
C VAL A 188 -8.96 15.09 -5.05
N ILE A 189 -10.11 14.44 -4.92
CA ILE A 189 -11.41 15.08 -4.73
C ILE A 189 -11.34 15.98 -3.49
N GLY A 190 -11.68 17.27 -3.66
CA GLY A 190 -11.59 18.28 -2.60
C GLY A 190 -10.22 18.92 -2.43
N CYS A 191 -9.19 18.53 -3.19
CA CYS A 191 -7.88 19.18 -3.18
C CYS A 191 -7.82 20.34 -4.19
N SER A 192 -7.43 21.52 -3.73
CA SER A 192 -7.19 22.70 -4.57
C SER A 192 -5.71 22.99 -4.84
N MET A 193 -4.79 22.17 -4.30
CA MET A 193 -3.36 22.37 -4.43
C MET A 193 -2.88 22.12 -5.87
N ALA A 194 -1.89 22.91 -6.31
CA ALA A 194 -1.21 22.67 -7.58
C ALA A 194 -0.47 21.32 -7.55
N ALA A 195 -0.58 20.56 -8.65
CA ALA A 195 0.22 19.37 -8.87
C ALA A 195 1.55 19.79 -9.52
N PRO A 196 2.72 19.50 -8.93
CA PRO A 196 4.01 19.78 -9.57
C PRO A 196 4.28 18.85 -10.77
N ALA A 197 3.60 17.70 -10.83
CA ALA A 197 3.84 16.67 -11.82
C ALA A 197 2.56 15.90 -12.14
N VAL A 198 2.55 15.33 -13.34
CA VAL A 198 1.53 14.43 -13.83
C VAL A 198 2.15 13.06 -14.00
N TYR A 199 1.45 12.04 -13.53
CA TYR A 199 1.90 10.67 -13.49
C TYR A 199 1.02 9.77 -14.36
N THR A 200 1.63 8.77 -14.99
CA THR A 200 0.91 7.69 -15.68
C THR A 200 0.69 6.54 -14.71
N LEU A 201 -0.57 6.12 -14.55
CA LEU A 201 -0.95 4.97 -13.73
C LEU A 201 -0.70 3.66 -14.47
N HIS A 202 0.06 2.76 -13.86
CA HIS A 202 0.35 1.42 -14.40
C HIS A 202 -0.43 0.36 -13.63
N ALA A 203 -1.49 -0.15 -14.25
CA ALA A 203 -2.25 -1.30 -13.77
C ALA A 203 -1.72 -2.57 -14.45
N MET A 204 -0.73 -3.20 -13.83
CA MET A 204 -0.09 -4.42 -14.36
C MET A 204 -0.82 -5.72 -13.95
N GLU A 205 -1.90 -5.58 -13.19
CA GLU A 205 -2.74 -6.67 -12.75
C GLU A 205 -4.12 -6.60 -13.36
N ARG A 206 -4.58 -7.75 -13.86
CA ARG A 206 -5.98 -7.93 -14.24
C ARG A 206 -6.78 -8.20 -12.98
N GLN A 207 -7.98 -7.62 -12.92
CA GLN A 207 -8.95 -7.88 -11.86
C GLN A 207 -9.15 -9.39 -11.69
N LYS A 208 -8.67 -9.91 -10.56
CA LYS A 208 -8.90 -11.30 -10.14
C LYS A 208 -9.45 -11.27 -8.73
N PHE A 209 -10.71 -11.69 -8.59
CA PHE A 209 -11.35 -11.85 -7.31
C PHE A 209 -11.78 -13.32 -7.14
N PRO A 210 -11.44 -13.98 -6.02
CA PRO A 210 -10.53 -13.54 -4.95
C PRO A 210 -9.04 -13.54 -5.39
N GLY A 211 -8.22 -12.70 -4.78
CA GLY A 211 -6.79 -12.56 -5.08
C GLY A 211 -5.91 -12.58 -3.82
N TRP A 212 -4.65 -12.98 -3.97
CA TRP A 212 -3.65 -12.95 -2.88
C TRP A 212 -3.25 -11.51 -2.53
N LYS A 213 -3.09 -11.21 -1.23
CA LYS A 213 -2.69 -9.88 -0.73
C LYS A 213 -1.21 -9.55 -0.98
N THR A 214 -0.80 -9.36 -2.21
CA THR A 214 0.65 -9.27 -2.56
C THR A 214 1.34 -7.95 -2.24
N GLY A 215 0.61 -6.92 -1.82
CA GLY A 215 1.08 -5.54 -1.56
C GLY A 215 0.67 -4.58 -2.66
N PHE A 216 0.60 -5.11 -3.89
CA PHE A 216 0.14 -4.41 -5.08
C PHE A 216 -1.38 -4.47 -5.23
N SER A 217 -1.93 -3.46 -5.91
CA SER A 217 -3.37 -3.44 -6.22
C SER A 217 -3.73 -4.55 -7.22
N VAL A 218 -4.75 -5.35 -6.89
CA VAL A 218 -5.16 -6.54 -7.67
C VAL A 218 -6.47 -6.35 -8.43
N CYS A 219 -7.19 -5.24 -8.21
CA CYS A 219 -8.46 -4.97 -8.89
C CYS A 219 -8.57 -3.56 -9.46
N ILE A 220 -7.46 -2.97 -9.94
CA ILE A 220 -7.56 -1.78 -10.77
C ILE A 220 -8.24 -2.16 -12.08
N HIS A 221 -9.34 -1.48 -12.41
CA HIS A 221 -10.02 -1.71 -13.67
C HIS A 221 -9.08 -1.39 -14.85
N PRO A 222 -8.99 -2.23 -15.91
CA PRO A 222 -8.04 -2.03 -17.01
C PRO A 222 -8.15 -0.67 -17.72
N SER A 223 -9.33 -0.02 -17.70
CA SER A 223 -9.51 1.33 -18.27
C SER A 223 -8.75 2.44 -17.53
N LEU A 224 -8.25 2.16 -16.32
CA LEU A 224 -7.40 3.07 -15.56
C LEU A 224 -5.91 2.91 -15.93
N ASN A 225 -5.53 1.81 -16.59
CA ASN A 225 -4.17 1.64 -17.06
C ASN A 225 -3.81 2.71 -18.09
N GLY A 226 -2.69 3.40 -17.92
CA GLY A 226 -2.25 4.49 -18.77
C GLY A 226 -2.96 5.83 -18.52
N ARG A 227 -3.93 5.90 -17.60
CA ARG A 227 -4.56 7.18 -17.23
C ARG A 227 -3.52 8.10 -16.59
N ARG A 228 -3.67 9.39 -16.86
CA ARG A 228 -2.83 10.44 -16.28
C ARG A 228 -3.50 11.04 -15.06
N ILE A 229 -2.73 11.22 -13.99
CA ILE A 229 -3.20 11.82 -12.74
C ILE A 229 -2.21 12.91 -12.30
N GLY A 230 -2.70 14.11 -12.05
CA GLY A 230 -1.95 15.18 -11.41
C GLY A 230 -2.07 15.04 -9.90
N LEU A 231 -0.96 14.95 -9.18
CA LEU A 231 -0.97 14.82 -7.72
C LEU A 231 -0.03 15.87 -7.09
N CYS A 232 -0.48 16.53 -6.03
CA CYS A 232 0.39 17.31 -5.17
C CYS A 232 1.33 16.38 -4.39
N LYS A 233 2.43 16.93 -3.86
CA LYS A 233 3.45 16.13 -3.14
C LYS A 233 2.86 15.33 -1.97
N GLN A 234 1.96 15.95 -1.21
CA GLN A 234 1.31 15.33 -0.06
C GLN A 234 0.45 14.12 -0.49
N HIS A 235 -0.47 14.32 -1.44
CA HIS A 235 -1.34 13.24 -1.88
C HIS A 235 -0.64 12.13 -2.66
N LEU A 236 0.48 12.42 -3.32
CA LEU A 236 1.33 11.38 -3.89
C LEU A 236 1.91 10.48 -2.80
N LYS A 237 2.45 11.08 -1.73
CA LYS A 237 2.94 10.35 -0.56
C LYS A 237 1.83 9.55 0.12
N ASP A 238 0.68 10.18 0.35
CA ASP A 238 -0.49 9.54 0.97
C ASP A 238 -0.95 8.32 0.17
N LEU A 239 -0.95 8.41 -1.16
CA LEU A 239 -1.29 7.29 -2.05
C LEU A 239 -0.27 6.15 -1.95
N TYR A 240 1.02 6.46 -1.88
CA TYR A 240 2.08 5.45 -1.76
C TYR A 240 2.07 4.74 -0.42
N ILE A 241 1.97 5.50 0.67
CA ILE A 241 1.95 4.94 2.03
C ILE A 241 0.63 4.23 2.32
N GLY A 242 -0.46 4.61 1.63
CA GLY A 242 -1.75 3.94 1.68
C GLY A 242 -2.85 4.67 2.44
N HIS A 243 -2.60 5.93 2.82
CA HIS A 243 -3.57 6.80 3.51
C HIS A 243 -4.75 7.18 2.61
N ILE A 244 -4.54 7.19 1.28
CA ILE A 244 -5.61 7.35 0.29
C ILE A 244 -5.54 6.25 -0.77
N SER A 245 -6.66 6.00 -1.45
CA SER A 245 -6.74 5.06 -2.57
C SER A 245 -7.09 5.76 -3.88
N LEU A 246 -7.06 5.02 -5.00
CA LEU A 246 -7.50 5.54 -6.30
C LEU A 246 -8.98 5.99 -6.32
N GLN A 247 -9.80 5.60 -5.34
CA GLN A 247 -11.19 6.07 -5.23
C GLN A 247 -11.28 7.55 -4.86
N ALA A 248 -10.25 8.10 -4.22
CA ALA A 248 -10.19 9.52 -3.89
C ALA A 248 -9.80 10.40 -5.09
N ILE A 249 -9.51 9.79 -6.26
CA ILE A 249 -8.99 10.49 -7.44
C ILE A 249 -10.11 10.70 -8.46
N ASP A 250 -10.29 11.94 -8.87
CA ASP A 250 -11.15 12.31 -9.99
C ASP A 250 -10.43 12.07 -11.33
N PHE A 251 -10.77 10.97 -12.00
CA PHE A 251 -10.29 10.66 -13.35
C PHE A 251 -11.04 11.40 -14.47
N GLY A 252 -12.11 12.13 -14.15
CA GLY A 252 -12.91 12.91 -15.09
C GLY A 252 -12.39 14.33 -15.34
N GLY A 253 -11.51 14.84 -14.46
CA GLY A 253 -10.97 16.20 -14.52
C GLY A 253 -9.92 16.44 -15.62
N TRP A 254 -9.39 15.39 -16.25
CA TRP A 254 -8.38 15.52 -17.32
C TRP A 254 -9.04 15.54 -18.70
N ARG A 255 -9.18 16.74 -19.29
CA ARG A 255 -9.55 16.96 -20.70
C ARG A 255 -8.34 17.36 -21.52
#